data_AF-A0A7W4E6D0-F1
#
_entry.id   AF-A0A7W4E6D0-F1
#
_cell.length_a   1.000
_cell.length_b   1.000
_cell.length_c   1.000
_cell.angle_alpha   90.00
_cell.angle_beta   90.00
_cell.angle_gamma   90.00
#
_symmetry.space_group_name_H-M   'P 1'
#
loop_
_entity.id
_entity.type
_entity.pdbx_description
1 polymer ?
#
loop_
_entity_poly.entity_id
_entity_poly.type
_entity_poly.pdbx_seq_one_letter_code
_entity_poly.pdbx_strand_id
1 'polypeptide(L)'
;MISKEQVEKIEEIKKEISVLKKDSLALEKQRDDLSKFKRIDGIGGITLFQNRVVGSGRTLSLDSEISAKVETSGQVSYSVESSGGGSRPTLTRVVLGAAVAGPLGAVVGGAAQKKKKIKSTTIQHDDRVLRIVISSDEGIIDANINPTLESRAREFARNVLNAKTDYPKLKKELEKEKKRLDKEIEDLRTNSPIDKKEKELESLLSEMSDDDRHTLKKIEKETKLYFLISILSLVLFWFPIGPTILSILSVIESKKNQKYGLYEKRIKLTKRLGIIGSILSVITFLAIVLYNPNKNFDINGQKVELVCQNNVCTSLDNYGDKNATRLLAEIGVRKIDKIEKSTSNVIANVYDNSTSEEGVKISIQYADSNFSKVTKIASSEAGAVVYYSSDKAAQIVPFPSLDKITEEKAKAEEERRKAAEEEAKRQAAEEARLKAEREAKAAEDARYPSEVGTREVCDQAFHKMYPYRGSKVHSILGVHVIGRSGTNKMVYKVDVTVQNAFGAEYGAVMECVVSRDAGSNIIRVDSLILY
;
A
#
# COMPACT_ATOMS: atom_id res chain seq x y z
N MET A 1 40.12 55.43 -17.79
CA MET A 1 39.03 54.78 -18.57
C MET A 1 39.41 53.33 -18.75
N ILE A 2 38.63 52.42 -18.16
CA ILE A 2 38.83 50.97 -18.25
C ILE A 2 38.69 50.53 -19.71
N SER A 3 39.64 49.75 -20.23
CA SER A 3 39.54 49.22 -21.59
C SER A 3 38.58 48.01 -21.65
N LYS A 4 37.85 47.87 -22.74
CA LYS A 4 36.95 46.72 -22.98
C LYS A 4 37.71 45.39 -22.90
N GLU A 5 38.94 45.38 -23.41
CA GLU A 5 39.81 44.20 -23.43
C GLU A 5 40.24 43.75 -22.01
N GLN A 6 40.52 44.69 -21.11
CA GLN A 6 40.85 44.38 -19.72
C GLN A 6 39.67 43.73 -18.99
N VAL A 7 38.44 44.19 -19.23
CA VAL A 7 37.24 43.62 -18.60
C VAL A 7 36.90 42.25 -19.15
N GLU A 8 37.10 42.01 -20.45
CA GLU A 8 36.92 40.70 -21.05
C GLU A 8 37.90 39.66 -20.45
N LYS A 9 39.18 40.02 -20.28
CA LYS A 9 40.19 39.17 -19.62
C LYS A 9 39.83 38.87 -18.16
N ILE A 10 39.39 39.87 -17.39
CA ILE A 10 38.92 39.68 -16.00
C ILE A 10 37.70 38.74 -15.96
N GLU A 11 36.76 38.86 -16.90
CA GLU A 11 35.57 38.00 -16.94
C GLU A 11 35.93 36.55 -17.32
N GLU A 12 36.88 36.35 -18.22
CA GLU A 12 37.37 35.03 -18.63
C GLU A 12 38.06 34.30 -17.47
N ILE A 13 38.99 34.96 -16.78
CA ILE A 13 39.67 34.39 -15.61
C ILE A 13 38.68 34.06 -14.49
N LYS A 14 37.71 34.95 -14.22
CA LYS A 14 36.64 34.68 -13.23
C LYS A 14 35.78 33.46 -13.61
N LYS A 15 35.50 33.25 -14.91
CA LYS A 15 34.76 32.06 -15.38
C LYS A 15 35.58 30.79 -15.18
N GLU A 16 36.86 30.81 -15.54
CA GLU A 16 37.77 29.67 -15.36
C GLU A 16 37.86 29.27 -13.88
N ILE A 17 38.07 30.24 -12.97
CA ILE A 17 38.07 30.00 -11.53
C ILE A 17 36.75 29.37 -11.07
N SER A 18 35.62 29.87 -11.57
CA SER A 18 34.30 29.33 -11.21
C SER A 18 34.08 27.89 -11.69
N VAL A 19 34.60 27.53 -12.87
CA VAL A 19 34.52 26.17 -13.39
C VAL A 19 35.37 25.24 -12.53
N LEU A 20 36.62 25.60 -12.27
CA LEU A 20 37.53 24.82 -11.44
C LEU A 20 36.98 24.59 -10.02
N LYS A 21 36.38 25.62 -9.39
CA LYS A 21 35.72 25.48 -8.08
C LYS A 21 34.51 24.53 -8.13
N LYS A 22 33.75 24.55 -9.23
CA LYS A 22 32.59 23.66 -9.40
C LYS A 22 33.03 22.20 -9.58
N ASP A 23 34.11 21.97 -10.33
CA ASP A 23 34.65 20.63 -10.56
C ASP A 23 35.20 20.04 -9.25
N SER A 24 35.93 20.85 -8.46
CA SER A 24 36.36 20.47 -7.10
C SER A 24 35.18 20.06 -6.22
N LEU A 25 34.11 20.86 -6.21
CA LEU A 25 32.91 20.55 -5.42
C LEU A 25 32.19 19.28 -5.92
N ALA A 26 32.20 19.02 -7.22
CA ALA A 26 31.60 17.82 -7.80
C ALA A 26 32.36 16.56 -7.37
N LEU A 27 33.69 16.61 -7.34
CA LEU A 27 34.55 15.53 -6.84
C LEU A 27 34.34 15.29 -5.34
N GLU A 28 34.25 16.34 -4.53
CA GLU A 28 33.92 16.23 -3.10
C GLU A 28 32.56 15.56 -2.89
N LYS A 29 31.55 15.93 -3.68
CA LYS A 29 30.23 15.29 -3.64
C LYS A 29 30.27 13.81 -4.05
N GLN A 30 31.02 13.46 -5.09
CA GLN A 30 31.20 12.06 -5.50
C GLN A 30 31.86 11.23 -4.39
N ARG A 31 32.87 11.79 -3.72
CA ARG A 31 33.54 11.18 -2.57
C ARG A 31 32.57 10.94 -1.40
N ASP A 32 31.71 11.90 -1.11
CA ASP A 32 30.69 11.77 -0.05
C ASP A 32 29.62 10.75 -0.42
N ASP A 33 29.20 10.68 -1.69
CA ASP A 33 28.20 9.72 -2.14
C ASP A 33 28.73 8.28 -2.13
N LEU A 34 30.04 8.06 -2.32
CA LEU A 34 30.68 6.75 -2.12
C LEU A 34 30.62 6.26 -0.66
N SER A 35 30.43 7.16 0.31
CA SER A 35 30.24 6.78 1.72
C SER A 35 28.82 6.31 2.05
N LYS A 36 27.86 6.55 1.13
CA LYS A 36 26.45 6.17 1.30
C LYS A 36 26.20 4.81 0.65
N PHE A 37 26.17 3.77 1.46
CA PHE A 37 25.86 2.42 1.00
C PHE A 37 24.41 2.30 0.52
N LYS A 38 24.22 1.71 -0.66
CA LYS A 38 22.88 1.55 -1.25
C LYS A 38 22.09 0.46 -0.54
N ARG A 39 20.77 0.63 -0.51
CA ARG A 39 19.83 -0.42 -0.12
C ARG A 39 19.79 -1.48 -1.22
N ILE A 40 19.92 -2.75 -0.84
CA ILE A 40 19.81 -3.90 -1.74
C ILE A 40 18.40 -4.48 -1.67
N ASP A 41 17.90 -4.76 -0.46
CA ASP A 41 16.65 -5.48 -0.29
C ASP A 41 15.93 -5.16 1.04
N GLY A 42 14.72 -5.68 1.27
CA GLY A 42 14.06 -5.67 2.57
C GLY A 42 12.77 -6.48 2.64
N ILE A 43 12.47 -7.00 3.84
CA ILE A 43 11.25 -7.77 4.15
C ILE A 43 10.90 -7.63 5.63
N GLY A 44 9.60 -7.47 5.94
CA GLY A 44 9.08 -7.52 7.33
C GLY A 44 9.80 -6.63 8.34
N GLY A 45 10.16 -5.40 7.94
CA GLY A 45 10.87 -4.45 8.79
C GLY A 45 12.40 -4.66 8.87
N ILE A 46 12.94 -5.66 8.18
CA ILE A 46 14.38 -5.87 8.00
C ILE A 46 14.81 -5.29 6.64
N THR A 47 15.90 -4.53 6.62
CA THR A 47 16.48 -3.90 5.43
C THR A 47 17.93 -4.34 5.25
N LEU A 48 18.27 -4.80 4.05
CA LEU A 48 19.63 -5.13 3.65
C LEU A 48 20.25 -3.96 2.88
N PHE A 49 21.41 -3.50 3.34
CA PHE A 49 22.28 -2.56 2.65
C PHE A 49 23.53 -3.30 2.15
N GLN A 50 24.28 -2.65 1.26
CA GLN A 50 25.54 -3.18 0.72
C GLN A 50 26.59 -3.54 1.77
N ASN A 51 26.52 -2.97 2.97
CA ASN A 51 27.50 -3.18 4.03
C ASN A 51 26.91 -3.66 5.36
N ARG A 52 25.59 -3.74 5.50
CA ARG A 52 24.93 -4.07 6.79
C ARG A 52 23.50 -4.54 6.61
N VAL A 53 22.97 -5.19 7.64
CA VAL A 53 21.54 -5.51 7.79
C VAL A 53 20.98 -4.71 8.95
N VAL A 54 19.82 -4.09 8.79
CA VAL A 54 19.15 -3.28 9.82
C VAL A 54 17.73 -3.78 10.04
N GLY A 55 17.36 -4.08 11.27
CA GLY A 55 16.04 -4.57 11.62
C GLY A 55 15.87 -4.75 13.12
N SER A 56 14.63 -4.70 13.61
CA SER A 56 14.31 -4.91 15.04
C SER A 56 15.15 -4.06 16.01
N GLY A 57 15.45 -2.82 15.62
CA GLY A 57 16.26 -1.88 16.41
C GLY A 57 17.77 -2.16 16.44
N ARG A 58 18.25 -3.15 15.66
CA ARG A 58 19.66 -3.54 15.58
C ARG A 58 20.23 -3.33 14.18
N THR A 59 21.55 -3.17 14.14
CA THR A 59 22.35 -3.09 12.91
C THR A 59 23.45 -4.13 13.01
N LEU A 60 23.54 -5.02 12.01
CA LEU A 60 24.57 -6.05 11.91
C LEU A 60 25.45 -5.74 10.69
N SER A 61 26.76 -5.60 10.88
CA SER A 61 27.72 -5.34 9.81
C SER A 61 27.90 -6.55 8.89
N LEU A 62 28.05 -6.37 7.58
CA LEU A 62 28.47 -7.46 6.69
C LEU A 62 29.97 -7.77 6.80
N ASP A 63 30.76 -7.02 7.59
CA ASP A 63 32.15 -7.39 7.89
C ASP A 63 32.23 -8.64 8.79
N SER A 64 31.28 -8.82 9.71
CA SER A 64 31.23 -9.96 10.62
C SER A 64 30.68 -11.24 9.97
N GLU A 65 30.84 -12.37 10.65
CA GLU A 65 30.21 -13.63 10.24
C GLU A 65 28.70 -13.54 10.42
N ILE A 66 27.95 -13.60 9.31
CA ILE A 66 26.49 -13.54 9.31
C ILE A 66 25.92 -14.86 8.80
N SER A 67 24.87 -15.33 9.49
CA SER A 67 23.98 -16.38 9.02
C SER A 67 22.55 -15.84 8.89
N ALA A 68 21.81 -16.34 7.90
CA ALA A 68 20.40 -16.01 7.70
C ALA A 68 19.61 -17.30 7.52
N LYS A 69 18.60 -17.50 8.37
CA LYS A 69 17.75 -18.69 8.38
C LYS A 69 16.28 -18.29 8.34
N VAL A 70 15.49 -19.14 7.69
CA VAL A 70 14.03 -19.00 7.63
C VAL A 70 13.44 -20.23 8.31
N GLU A 71 12.69 -19.99 9.39
CA GLU A 71 12.01 -21.03 10.14
C GLU A 71 10.52 -20.98 9.85
N THR A 72 9.93 -22.15 9.59
CA THR A 72 8.49 -22.30 9.39
C THR A 72 7.96 -23.33 10.39
N SER A 73 6.92 -22.99 11.13
CA SER A 73 6.23 -23.90 12.06
C SER A 73 4.72 -23.79 11.88
N GLY A 74 3.96 -24.88 12.06
CA GLY A 74 2.50 -24.90 11.92
C GLY A 74 2.02 -25.67 10.68
N GLN A 75 0.70 -25.78 10.52
CA GLN A 75 0.05 -26.58 9.48
C GLN A 75 -1.18 -25.85 8.92
N VAL A 76 -1.49 -26.10 7.64
CA VAL A 76 -2.74 -25.64 7.02
C VAL A 76 -3.73 -26.78 7.13
N SER A 77 -4.86 -26.54 7.79
CA SER A 77 -5.96 -27.50 7.89
C SER A 77 -7.23 -26.91 7.29
N TYR A 78 -8.05 -27.76 6.68
CA TYR A 78 -9.32 -27.37 6.09
C TYR A 78 -10.43 -28.06 6.87
N SER A 79 -11.37 -27.29 7.42
CA SER A 79 -12.60 -27.81 7.99
C SER A 79 -13.75 -27.53 7.04
N VAL A 80 -14.70 -28.46 6.93
CA VAL A 80 -15.90 -28.28 6.09
C VAL A 80 -17.09 -28.23 7.03
N GLU A 81 -17.74 -27.07 7.08
CA GLU A 81 -19.01 -26.92 7.79
C GLU A 81 -20.16 -27.09 6.79
N SER A 82 -21.05 -28.04 7.06
CA SER A 82 -22.26 -28.26 6.27
C SER A 82 -23.49 -27.85 7.08
N SER A 83 -24.28 -26.90 6.59
CA SER A 83 -25.55 -26.53 7.22
C SER A 83 -26.75 -27.01 6.39
N GLY A 84 -27.66 -27.73 7.07
CA GLY A 84 -29.00 -28.08 6.58
C GLY A 84 -29.19 -29.53 6.09
N GLY A 85 -30.10 -30.26 6.75
CA GLY A 85 -30.65 -31.54 6.29
C GLY A 85 -30.72 -32.61 7.38
N GLY A 86 -31.93 -32.92 7.86
CA GLY A 86 -32.22 -33.89 8.95
C GLY A 86 -31.99 -35.37 8.62
N SER A 87 -30.87 -35.71 7.97
CA SER A 87 -30.41 -37.09 7.81
C SER A 87 -28.90 -37.05 7.71
N ARG A 88 -28.24 -37.60 8.73
CA ARG A 88 -26.77 -37.74 8.82
C ARG A 88 -26.21 -38.27 7.49
N PRO A 89 -25.27 -37.58 6.82
CA PRO A 89 -24.56 -38.16 5.70
C PRO A 89 -23.71 -39.31 6.23
N THR A 90 -23.90 -40.52 5.71
CA THR A 90 -23.10 -41.69 6.04
C THR A 90 -21.64 -41.43 5.65
N LEU A 91 -20.70 -41.69 6.57
CA LEU A 91 -19.25 -41.53 6.43
C LEU A 91 -18.71 -42.09 5.10
N THR A 92 -19.33 -43.17 4.61
CA THR A 92 -19.04 -43.86 3.35
C THR A 92 -19.14 -42.96 2.11
N ARG A 93 -20.01 -41.93 2.11
CA ARG A 93 -20.18 -41.02 0.96
C ARG A 93 -19.16 -39.89 0.89
N VAL A 94 -18.54 -39.51 2.01
CA VAL A 94 -17.50 -38.47 2.04
C VAL A 94 -16.14 -39.07 1.67
N VAL A 95 -15.88 -40.32 2.08
CA VAL A 95 -14.61 -41.02 1.84
C VAL A 95 -14.42 -41.38 0.36
N LEU A 96 -15.48 -41.77 -0.35
CA LEU A 96 -15.41 -42.12 -1.78
C LEU A 96 -15.10 -40.94 -2.71
N GLY A 97 -15.43 -39.70 -2.31
CA GLY A 97 -15.05 -38.49 -3.07
C GLY A 97 -13.61 -38.04 -2.81
N ALA A 98 -13.09 -38.27 -1.60
CA ALA A 98 -11.73 -37.90 -1.22
C ALA A 98 -10.66 -38.80 -1.87
N ALA A 99 -10.96 -40.08 -2.07
CA ALA A 99 -10.03 -41.06 -2.63
C ALA A 99 -9.75 -40.87 -4.14
N VAL A 100 -10.61 -40.17 -4.89
CA VAL A 100 -10.52 -40.09 -6.37
C VAL A 100 -10.00 -38.72 -6.87
N ALA A 101 -10.11 -37.63 -6.10
CA ALA A 101 -9.77 -36.28 -6.60
C ALA A 101 -9.13 -35.31 -5.59
N GLY A 102 -8.68 -35.77 -4.42
CA GLY A 102 -8.10 -34.91 -3.39
C GLY A 102 -9.12 -33.99 -2.68
N PRO A 103 -8.69 -33.08 -1.79
CA PRO A 103 -9.57 -32.32 -0.90
C PRO A 103 -10.58 -31.38 -1.60
N LEU A 104 -10.37 -31.06 -2.88
CA LEU A 104 -11.34 -30.31 -3.71
C LEU A 104 -12.41 -31.22 -4.36
N GLY A 105 -12.21 -32.54 -4.37
CA GLY A 105 -13.10 -33.52 -5.00
C GLY A 105 -14.38 -33.87 -4.23
N ALA A 106 -14.50 -33.45 -2.97
CA ALA A 106 -15.65 -33.78 -2.12
C ALA A 106 -16.97 -33.13 -2.56
N VAL A 107 -16.95 -32.16 -3.48
CA VAL A 107 -18.11 -31.31 -3.80
C VAL A 107 -18.96 -31.84 -4.96
N VAL A 108 -18.41 -32.70 -5.84
CA VAL A 108 -19.10 -33.04 -7.11
C VAL A 108 -19.93 -34.33 -7.04
N GLY A 109 -19.63 -35.26 -6.12
CA GLY A 109 -20.35 -36.54 -6.01
C GLY A 109 -21.79 -36.46 -5.48
N GLY A 110 -22.19 -35.31 -4.89
CA GLY A 110 -23.50 -35.13 -4.26
C GLY A 110 -24.59 -34.49 -5.14
N ALA A 111 -24.27 -34.04 -6.36
CA ALA A 111 -25.21 -33.28 -7.18
C ALA A 111 -26.23 -34.14 -7.94
N ALA A 112 -26.09 -35.47 -7.93
CA ALA A 112 -26.95 -36.39 -8.69
C ALA A 112 -27.91 -37.19 -7.79
N GLN A 113 -28.75 -36.51 -6.98
CA GLN A 113 -30.18 -36.87 -6.84
C GLN A 113 -30.93 -35.84 -6.00
N LYS A 114 -32.14 -35.52 -6.47
CA LYS A 114 -32.97 -34.36 -6.13
C LYS A 114 -33.35 -34.25 -4.64
N LYS A 115 -33.46 -32.98 -4.19
CA LYS A 115 -34.20 -32.43 -3.02
C LYS A 115 -33.47 -32.33 -1.67
N LYS A 116 -32.46 -31.46 -1.58
CA LYS A 116 -32.27 -30.40 -0.55
C LYS A 116 -30.89 -29.77 -0.77
N LYS A 117 -30.82 -28.44 -0.95
CA LYS A 117 -29.55 -27.71 -1.19
C LYS A 117 -28.71 -27.74 0.08
N ILE A 118 -27.74 -28.65 0.16
CA ILE A 118 -26.70 -28.63 1.20
C ILE A 118 -25.73 -27.50 0.83
N LYS A 119 -25.56 -26.52 1.72
CA LYS A 119 -24.50 -25.50 1.59
C LYS A 119 -23.31 -25.98 2.42
N SER A 120 -22.20 -26.31 1.76
CA SER A 120 -20.92 -26.60 2.41
C SER A 120 -19.99 -25.40 2.23
N THR A 121 -19.48 -24.86 3.32
CA THR A 121 -18.45 -23.81 3.33
C THR A 121 -17.16 -24.41 3.88
N THR A 122 -16.09 -24.36 3.08
CA THR A 122 -14.75 -24.79 3.50
C THR A 122 -14.08 -23.64 4.24
N ILE A 123 -13.74 -23.86 5.51
CA ILE A 123 -13.00 -22.91 6.34
C ILE A 123 -11.54 -23.38 6.37
N GLN A 124 -10.63 -22.52 5.92
CA GLN A 124 -9.19 -22.78 5.98
C GLN A 124 -8.64 -22.22 7.29
N HIS A 125 -8.03 -23.08 8.10
CA HIS A 125 -7.28 -22.71 9.30
C HIS A 125 -5.79 -22.78 8.96
N ASP A 126 -5.11 -21.63 8.97
CA ASP A 126 -3.68 -21.51 8.68
C ASP A 126 -2.94 -21.04 9.93
N ASP A 127 -2.37 -21.99 10.69
CA ASP A 127 -1.63 -21.72 11.92
C ASP A 127 -0.12 -21.60 11.67
N ARG A 128 0.29 -21.36 10.42
CA ARG A 128 1.71 -21.23 10.08
C ARG A 128 2.27 -19.95 10.69
N VAL A 129 3.47 -20.05 11.25
CA VAL A 129 4.31 -18.93 11.66
C VAL A 129 5.61 -19.04 10.89
N LEU A 130 5.98 -17.95 10.21
CA LEU A 130 7.21 -17.83 9.44
C LEU A 130 8.10 -16.80 10.12
N ARG A 131 9.34 -17.18 10.44
CA ARG A 131 10.33 -16.32 11.07
C ARG A 131 11.58 -16.23 10.23
N ILE A 132 12.18 -15.04 10.18
CA ILE A 132 13.52 -14.84 9.62
C ILE A 132 14.44 -14.49 10.78
N VAL A 133 15.49 -15.29 10.93
CA VAL A 133 16.52 -15.11 11.95
C VAL A 133 17.84 -14.82 11.27
N ILE A 134 18.39 -13.63 11.50
CA ILE A 134 19.71 -13.22 11.02
C ILE A 134 20.60 -13.09 12.25
N SER A 135 21.66 -13.89 12.30
CA SER A 135 22.57 -13.94 13.44
C SER A 135 23.98 -13.56 13.02
N SER A 136 24.62 -12.76 13.86
CA SER A 136 26.03 -12.38 13.83
C SER A 136 26.62 -12.52 15.23
N ASP A 137 27.95 -12.47 15.33
CA ASP A 137 28.67 -12.13 16.56
C ASP A 137 28.20 -10.82 17.24
N GLU A 138 27.76 -9.82 16.46
CA GLU A 138 27.20 -8.55 16.94
C GLU A 138 25.79 -8.68 17.52
N GLY A 139 25.10 -9.80 17.25
CA GLY A 139 23.76 -10.07 17.78
C GLY A 139 22.80 -10.69 16.77
N ILE A 140 21.52 -10.73 17.14
CA ILE A 140 20.47 -11.43 16.39
C ILE A 140 19.34 -10.45 16.03
N ILE A 141 18.89 -10.50 14.78
CA ILE A 141 17.65 -9.91 14.29
C ILE A 141 16.67 -11.05 14.05
N ASP A 142 15.55 -11.01 14.75
CA ASP A 142 14.42 -11.94 14.58
C ASP A 142 13.17 -11.12 14.20
N ALA A 143 12.45 -11.58 13.18
CA ALA A 143 11.21 -10.96 12.72
C ALA A 143 10.19 -12.01 12.27
N ASN A 144 8.94 -11.81 12.71
CA ASN A 144 7.78 -12.56 12.23
C ASN A 144 7.36 -12.03 10.85
N ILE A 145 7.26 -12.94 9.89
CA ILE A 145 6.86 -12.66 8.51
C ILE A 145 5.55 -13.37 8.23
N ASN A 146 4.74 -12.79 7.36
CA ASN A 146 3.53 -13.45 6.88
C ASN A 146 3.89 -14.79 6.18
N PRO A 147 3.31 -15.93 6.58
CA PRO A 147 3.60 -17.25 5.99
C PRO A 147 3.43 -17.32 4.47
N THR A 148 2.53 -16.53 3.90
CA THR A 148 2.32 -16.44 2.44
C THR A 148 3.55 -15.91 1.68
N LEU A 149 4.50 -15.26 2.38
CA LEU A 149 5.72 -14.70 1.82
C LEU A 149 6.94 -15.60 2.02
N GLU A 150 6.75 -16.90 2.31
CA GLU A 150 7.86 -17.83 2.56
C GLU A 150 8.92 -17.85 1.45
N SER A 151 8.50 -17.92 0.19
CA SER A 151 9.43 -17.89 -0.96
C SER A 151 10.29 -16.61 -0.95
N ARG A 152 9.65 -15.46 -0.66
CA ARG A 152 10.30 -14.16 -0.59
C ARG A 152 11.24 -14.03 0.62
N ALA A 153 10.87 -14.60 1.76
CA ALA A 153 11.70 -14.68 2.95
C ALA A 153 12.98 -15.50 2.70
N ARG A 154 12.84 -16.65 2.02
CA ARG A 154 13.99 -17.49 1.63
C ARG A 154 14.89 -16.79 0.61
N GLU A 155 14.30 -16.04 -0.32
CA GLU A 155 15.05 -15.20 -1.25
C GLU A 155 15.83 -14.10 -0.53
N PHE A 156 15.19 -13.37 0.39
CA PHE A 156 15.85 -12.36 1.19
C PHE A 156 17.03 -12.92 1.98
N ALA A 157 16.87 -14.09 2.63
CA ALA A 157 17.97 -14.74 3.34
C ALA A 157 19.14 -15.10 2.42
N ARG A 158 18.88 -15.57 1.18
CA ARG A 158 19.93 -15.78 0.17
C ARG A 158 20.61 -14.46 -0.22
N ASN A 159 19.85 -13.39 -0.41
CA ASN A 159 20.40 -12.07 -0.75
C ASN A 159 21.33 -11.53 0.35
N VAL A 160 21.02 -11.78 1.63
CA VAL A 160 21.91 -11.43 2.75
C VAL A 160 23.24 -12.18 2.65
N LEU A 161 23.22 -13.49 2.37
CA LEU A 161 24.44 -14.31 2.25
C LEU A 161 25.27 -13.96 1.00
N ASN A 162 24.61 -13.67 -0.12
CA ASN A 162 25.27 -13.19 -1.34
C ASN A 162 25.93 -11.84 -1.10
N ALA A 163 25.22 -10.89 -0.48
CA ALA A 163 25.78 -9.59 -0.13
C ALA A 163 26.99 -9.72 0.79
N LYS A 164 26.94 -10.62 1.80
CA LYS A 164 28.10 -10.93 2.65
C LYS A 164 29.30 -11.45 1.85
N THR A 165 29.04 -12.31 0.87
CA THR A 165 30.10 -12.90 0.02
C THR A 165 30.75 -11.85 -0.88
N ASP A 166 29.96 -10.93 -1.42
CA ASP A 166 30.44 -9.90 -2.34
C ASP A 166 31.05 -8.68 -1.63
N TYR A 167 30.68 -8.44 -0.37
CA TYR A 167 31.06 -7.25 0.38
C TYR A 167 32.59 -7.01 0.47
N PRO A 168 33.46 -8.02 0.71
CA PRO A 168 34.91 -7.79 0.75
C PRO A 168 35.49 -7.26 -0.56
N LYS A 169 34.95 -7.68 -1.72
CA LYS A 169 35.38 -7.16 -3.03
C LYS A 169 34.90 -5.73 -3.21
N LEU A 170 33.63 -5.48 -2.90
CA LEU A 170 33.03 -4.15 -2.97
C LEU A 170 33.77 -3.15 -2.06
N LYS A 171 34.13 -3.55 -0.83
CA LYS A 171 34.89 -2.73 0.12
C LYS A 171 36.25 -2.31 -0.44
N LYS A 172 36.99 -3.25 -1.05
CA LYS A 172 38.28 -2.95 -1.71
C LYS A 172 38.14 -1.99 -2.88
N GLU A 173 37.10 -2.16 -3.70
CA GLU A 173 36.81 -1.24 -4.82
C GLU A 173 36.47 0.16 -4.33
N LEU A 174 35.60 0.27 -3.32
CA LEU A 174 35.23 1.55 -2.69
C LEU A 174 36.44 2.25 -2.07
N GLU A 175 37.31 1.53 -1.36
CA GLU A 175 38.55 2.09 -0.80
C GLU A 175 39.51 2.58 -1.89
N LYS A 176 39.62 1.86 -3.01
CA LYS A 176 40.45 2.26 -4.14
C LYS A 176 39.92 3.53 -4.82
N GLU A 177 38.61 3.60 -5.07
CA GLU A 177 37.96 4.77 -5.66
C GLU A 177 38.07 5.99 -4.74
N LYS A 178 37.86 5.81 -3.43
CA LYS A 178 38.02 6.87 -2.44
C LYS A 178 39.44 7.43 -2.41
N LYS A 179 40.46 6.57 -2.42
CA LYS A 179 41.87 7.00 -2.49
C LYS A 179 42.19 7.74 -3.79
N ARG A 180 41.61 7.31 -4.92
CA ARG A 180 41.76 7.99 -6.21
C ARG A 180 41.17 9.41 -6.15
N LEU A 181 39.95 9.56 -5.65
CA LEU A 181 39.29 10.86 -5.50
C LEU A 181 40.01 11.76 -4.49
N ASP A 182 40.47 11.21 -3.37
CA ASP A 182 41.27 11.95 -2.38
C ASP A 182 42.55 12.52 -3.02
N LYS A 183 43.22 11.73 -3.87
CA LYS A 183 44.39 12.19 -4.63
C LYS A 183 44.03 13.27 -5.65
N GLU A 184 42.93 13.13 -6.38
CA GLU A 184 42.49 14.11 -7.38
C GLU A 184 42.08 15.45 -6.76
N ILE A 185 41.39 15.41 -5.61
CA ILE A 185 41.08 16.60 -4.81
C ILE A 185 42.36 17.26 -4.28
N GLU A 186 43.31 16.48 -3.79
CA GLU A 186 44.57 17.01 -3.30
C GLU A 186 45.43 17.60 -4.42
N ASP A 187 45.54 16.93 -5.58
CA ASP A 187 46.25 17.45 -6.75
C ASP A 187 45.67 18.79 -7.23
N LEU A 188 44.35 18.97 -7.17
CA LEU A 188 43.68 20.25 -7.44
C LEU A 188 44.00 21.34 -6.41
N ARG A 189 44.26 20.97 -5.15
CA ARG A 189 44.64 21.90 -4.07
C ARG A 189 46.12 22.25 -4.10
N THR A 190 47.02 21.28 -4.33
CA THR A 190 48.48 21.51 -4.28
C THR A 190 49.07 22.06 -5.57
N ASN A 191 48.55 21.70 -6.75
CA ASN A 191 49.00 22.26 -8.03
C ASN A 191 48.20 23.51 -8.45
N SER A 192 47.51 24.12 -7.49
CA SER A 192 46.35 25.02 -7.62
C SER A 192 46.34 25.88 -8.90
N PRO A 193 45.72 25.39 -9.99
CA PRO A 193 45.38 26.26 -11.12
C PRO A 193 44.42 27.37 -10.66
N ILE A 194 43.67 27.13 -9.58
CA ILE A 194 42.81 28.13 -8.93
C ILE A 194 43.66 29.26 -8.34
N ASP A 195 44.68 28.97 -7.52
CA ASP A 195 45.52 29.98 -6.87
C ASP A 195 46.35 30.73 -7.90
N LYS A 196 46.83 30.04 -8.95
CA LYS A 196 47.53 30.68 -10.06
C LYS A 196 46.61 31.67 -10.78
N LYS A 197 45.37 31.30 -11.06
CA LYS A 197 44.37 32.16 -11.69
C LYS A 197 43.85 33.26 -10.76
N GLU A 198 43.77 33.01 -9.46
CA GLU A 198 43.43 34.02 -8.44
C GLU A 198 44.54 35.06 -8.32
N LYS A 199 45.83 34.65 -8.33
CA LYS A 199 46.97 35.58 -8.39
C LYS A 199 47.02 36.37 -9.70
N GLU A 200 46.71 35.73 -10.83
CA GLU A 200 46.59 36.41 -12.13
C GLU A 200 45.48 37.47 -12.08
N LEU A 201 44.32 37.12 -11.49
CA LEU A 201 43.21 38.05 -11.28
C LEU A 201 43.58 39.20 -10.33
N GLU A 202 44.27 38.92 -9.23
CA GLU A 202 44.74 39.93 -8.27
C GLU A 202 45.73 40.90 -8.94
N SER A 203 46.64 40.39 -9.78
CA SER A 203 47.59 41.24 -10.51
C SER A 203 46.89 42.20 -11.47
N LEU A 204 45.92 41.71 -12.26
CA LEU A 204 45.12 42.55 -13.17
C LEU A 204 44.27 43.57 -12.42
N LEU A 205 43.76 43.21 -11.24
CA LEU A 205 43.01 44.14 -10.40
C LEU A 205 43.93 45.19 -9.78
N SER A 206 45.16 44.82 -9.41
CA SER A 206 46.16 45.72 -8.81
C SER A 206 46.68 46.77 -9.79
N GLU A 207 46.72 46.45 -11.09
CA GLU A 207 47.11 47.36 -12.18
C GLU A 207 46.05 48.44 -12.47
N MET A 208 44.80 48.23 -12.02
CA MET A 208 43.73 49.23 -12.13
C MET A 208 43.78 50.27 -11.00
N SER A 209 43.44 51.52 -11.34
CA SER A 209 43.21 52.59 -10.35
C SER A 209 42.07 52.23 -9.39
N ASP A 210 42.13 52.71 -8.15
CA ASP A 210 41.11 52.41 -7.13
C ASP A 210 39.70 52.90 -7.54
N ASP A 211 39.61 54.02 -8.25
CA ASP A 211 38.36 54.56 -8.81
C ASP A 211 37.79 53.66 -9.92
N ASP A 212 38.65 53.17 -10.81
CA ASP A 212 38.26 52.21 -11.85
C ASP A 212 37.83 50.87 -11.23
N ARG A 213 38.47 50.43 -10.16
CA ARG A 213 38.11 49.20 -9.43
C ARG A 213 36.75 49.35 -8.71
N HIS A 214 36.49 50.52 -8.12
CA HIS A 214 35.22 50.82 -7.47
C HIS A 214 34.06 50.91 -8.48
N THR A 215 34.27 51.58 -9.61
CA THR A 215 33.28 51.66 -10.69
C THR A 215 33.00 50.29 -11.31
N LEU A 216 34.03 49.46 -11.54
CA LEU A 216 33.85 48.09 -12.03
C LEU A 216 33.01 47.23 -11.07
N LYS A 217 33.28 47.28 -9.75
CA LYS A 217 32.52 46.56 -8.72
C LYS A 217 31.07 47.03 -8.67
N LYS A 218 30.83 48.34 -8.79
CA LYS A 218 29.49 48.93 -8.82
C LYS A 218 28.69 48.45 -10.03
N ILE A 219 29.28 48.54 -11.22
CA ILE A 219 28.66 48.09 -12.48
C ILE A 219 28.40 46.58 -12.44
N GLU A 220 29.32 45.77 -11.92
CA GLU A 220 29.14 44.32 -11.78
C GLU A 220 27.94 43.99 -10.85
N LYS A 221 27.86 44.66 -9.69
CA LYS A 221 26.77 44.45 -8.72
C LYS A 221 25.41 44.86 -9.29
N GLU A 222 25.34 46.05 -9.89
CA GLU A 222 24.11 46.54 -10.52
C GLU A 222 23.69 45.62 -11.67
N THR A 223 24.61 45.24 -12.55
CA THR A 223 24.29 44.36 -13.69
C THR A 223 23.79 42.99 -13.23
N LYS A 224 24.37 42.39 -12.19
CA LYS A 224 23.87 41.13 -11.59
C LYS A 224 22.50 41.30 -10.97
N LEU A 225 22.28 42.38 -10.22
CA LEU A 225 21.01 42.68 -9.57
C LEU A 225 19.88 42.85 -10.60
N TYR A 226 20.08 43.67 -11.62
CA TYR A 226 19.05 43.91 -12.65
C TYR A 226 18.81 42.69 -13.54
N PHE A 227 19.82 41.86 -13.77
CA PHE A 227 19.63 40.57 -14.43
C PHE A 227 18.75 39.63 -13.60
N LEU A 228 18.97 39.53 -12.29
CA LEU A 228 18.12 38.74 -11.39
C LEU A 228 16.70 39.30 -11.29
N ILE A 229 16.54 40.62 -11.19
CA ILE A 229 15.23 41.28 -11.19
C ILE A 229 14.47 40.97 -12.49
N SER A 230 15.15 40.96 -13.64
CA SER A 230 14.53 40.64 -14.92
C SER A 230 14.15 39.16 -15.06
N ILE A 231 14.85 38.22 -14.40
CA ILE A 231 14.44 36.82 -14.35
C ILE A 231 13.25 36.67 -13.40
N LEU A 232 13.31 37.31 -12.23
CA LEU A 232 12.27 37.25 -11.21
C LEU A 232 10.94 37.82 -11.72
N SER A 233 10.99 38.92 -12.48
CA SER A 233 9.77 39.48 -13.11
C SER A 233 9.14 38.53 -14.13
N LEU A 234 9.96 37.75 -14.83
CA LEU A 234 9.50 36.76 -15.81
C LEU A 234 8.88 35.53 -15.13
N VAL A 235 9.38 35.15 -13.95
CA VAL A 235 8.79 34.07 -13.13
C VAL A 235 7.49 34.53 -12.45
N LEU A 236 7.46 35.76 -11.94
CA LEU A 236 6.33 36.32 -11.20
C LEU A 236 5.28 36.98 -12.10
N PHE A 237 5.30 36.75 -13.41
CA PHE A 237 4.46 37.47 -14.38
C PHE A 237 2.95 37.38 -14.11
N TRP A 238 2.51 36.36 -13.37
CA TRP A 238 1.14 36.14 -12.92
C TRP A 238 0.64 37.20 -11.92
N PHE A 239 1.52 37.95 -11.26
CA PHE A 239 1.15 39.04 -10.36
C PHE A 239 0.89 40.35 -11.12
N PRO A 240 -0.19 41.08 -10.82
CA PRO A 240 -0.73 42.09 -11.72
C PRO A 240 0.04 43.42 -11.83
N ILE A 241 0.87 43.79 -10.84
CA ILE A 241 1.47 45.17 -10.79
C ILE A 241 2.97 45.18 -10.47
N GLY A 242 3.44 44.29 -9.58
CA GLY A 242 4.87 44.26 -9.19
C GLY A 242 5.84 43.95 -10.34
N PRO A 243 5.60 42.91 -11.17
CA PRO A 243 6.54 42.48 -12.21
C PRO A 243 6.70 43.48 -13.36
N THR A 244 5.68 44.28 -13.69
CA THR A 244 5.74 45.29 -14.76
C THR A 244 6.68 46.44 -14.40
N ILE A 245 6.55 46.96 -13.18
CA ILE A 245 7.41 48.03 -12.65
C ILE A 245 8.87 47.57 -12.61
N LEU A 246 9.12 46.35 -12.11
CA LEU A 246 10.46 45.76 -12.03
C LEU A 246 11.09 45.56 -13.41
N SER A 247 10.31 45.12 -14.39
CA SER A 247 10.78 44.92 -15.76
C SER A 247 11.16 46.24 -16.44
N ILE A 248 10.36 47.29 -16.25
CA ILE A 248 10.65 48.63 -16.81
C ILE A 248 11.92 49.22 -16.19
N LEU A 249 12.07 49.13 -14.85
CA LEU A 249 13.28 49.58 -14.15
C LEU A 249 14.54 48.86 -14.66
N SER A 250 14.46 47.55 -14.91
CA SER A 250 15.59 46.79 -15.45
C SER A 250 16.04 47.25 -16.84
N VAL A 251 15.10 47.69 -17.69
CA VAL A 251 15.38 48.19 -19.05
C VAL A 251 16.03 49.58 -19.01
N ILE A 252 15.56 50.46 -18.13
CA ILE A 252 16.09 51.82 -17.98
C ILE A 252 17.54 51.79 -17.50
N GLU A 253 17.82 51.04 -16.43
CA GLU A 253 19.17 51.02 -15.85
C GLU A 253 20.15 50.24 -16.74
N SER A 254 19.69 49.20 -17.45
CA SER A 254 20.47 48.52 -18.49
C SER A 254 20.95 49.50 -19.59
N LYS A 255 20.09 50.43 -20.04
CA LYS A 255 20.45 51.43 -21.06
C LYS A 255 21.48 52.45 -20.55
N LYS A 256 21.43 52.80 -19.26
CA LYS A 256 22.40 53.68 -18.60
C LYS A 256 23.77 53.00 -18.50
N ASN A 257 23.80 51.72 -18.14
CA ASN A 257 25.02 50.94 -18.02
C ASN A 257 25.66 50.58 -19.38
N GLN A 258 24.87 50.59 -20.46
CA GLN A 258 25.37 50.40 -21.83
C GLN A 258 26.37 51.50 -22.26
N LYS A 259 26.29 52.71 -21.70
CA LYS A 259 27.20 53.83 -22.00
C LYS A 259 28.66 53.54 -21.67
N TYR A 260 28.91 52.62 -20.73
CA TYR A 260 30.26 52.26 -20.31
C TYR A 260 30.90 51.19 -21.20
N GLY A 261 30.17 50.59 -22.15
CA GLY A 261 30.70 49.57 -23.06
C GLY A 261 31.08 48.23 -22.42
N LEU A 262 30.88 48.08 -21.10
CA LEU A 262 31.20 46.90 -20.31
C LEU A 262 29.99 45.94 -20.22
N TYR A 263 30.23 44.62 -20.12
CA TYR A 263 29.19 43.58 -19.99
C TYR A 263 28.11 43.58 -21.10
N GLU A 264 28.47 43.98 -22.32
CA GLU A 264 27.54 44.23 -23.43
C GLU A 264 26.59 43.04 -23.73
N LYS A 265 27.09 41.81 -23.67
CA LYS A 265 26.27 40.58 -23.87
C LYS A 265 25.19 40.43 -22.79
N ARG A 266 25.53 40.59 -21.51
CA ARG A 266 24.55 40.49 -20.39
C ARG A 266 23.56 41.64 -20.40
N ILE A 267 24.01 42.86 -20.72
CA ILE A 267 23.15 44.04 -20.81
C ILE A 267 22.11 43.87 -21.93
N LYS A 268 22.53 43.41 -23.13
CA LYS A 268 21.61 43.11 -24.25
C LYS A 268 20.59 42.02 -23.87
N LEU A 269 21.02 40.97 -23.16
CA LEU A 269 20.14 39.90 -22.72
C LEU A 269 19.12 40.36 -21.67
N THR A 270 19.56 41.14 -20.67
CA THR A 270 18.70 41.71 -19.63
C THR A 270 17.60 42.58 -20.24
N LYS A 271 17.96 43.40 -21.23
CA LYS A 271 16.99 44.22 -21.98
C LYS A 271 15.94 43.39 -22.71
N ARG A 272 16.33 42.28 -23.35
CA ARG A 272 15.38 41.38 -24.03
C ARG A 272 14.43 40.71 -23.04
N LEU A 273 14.95 40.21 -21.93
CA LEU A 273 14.14 39.57 -20.88
C LEU A 273 13.12 40.55 -20.26
N GLY A 274 13.53 41.79 -19.97
CA GLY A 274 12.63 42.81 -19.42
C GLY A 274 11.50 43.19 -20.38
N ILE A 275 11.75 43.21 -21.69
CA ILE A 275 10.70 43.45 -22.70
C ILE A 275 9.71 42.29 -22.73
N ILE A 276 10.20 41.04 -22.76
CA ILE A 276 9.35 39.84 -22.79
C ILE A 276 8.47 39.76 -21.54
N GLY A 277 9.04 39.96 -20.35
CA GLY A 277 8.28 39.94 -19.09
C GLY A 277 7.17 40.98 -19.04
N SER A 278 7.43 42.18 -19.58
CA SER A 278 6.42 43.25 -19.67
C SER A 278 5.24 42.86 -20.56
N ILE A 279 5.51 42.28 -21.73
CA ILE A 279 4.47 41.82 -22.68
C ILE A 279 3.62 40.71 -22.04
N LEU A 280 4.28 39.72 -21.42
CA LEU A 280 3.61 38.57 -20.83
C LEU A 280 2.67 38.99 -19.70
N SER A 281 3.11 39.90 -18.83
CA SER A 281 2.31 40.41 -17.72
C SER A 281 1.04 41.14 -18.18
N VAL A 282 1.13 41.96 -19.24
CA VAL A 282 -0.02 42.65 -19.84
C VAL A 282 -1.05 41.66 -20.40
N ILE A 283 -0.58 40.59 -21.06
CA ILE A 283 -1.46 39.54 -21.59
C ILE A 283 -2.19 38.81 -20.46
N THR A 284 -1.51 38.44 -19.38
CA THR A 284 -2.15 37.81 -18.21
C THR A 284 -3.17 38.70 -17.55
N PHE A 285 -2.87 40.00 -17.39
CA PHE A 285 -3.81 40.93 -16.79
C PHE A 285 -5.09 41.05 -17.62
N LEU A 286 -4.96 41.14 -18.95
CA LEU A 286 -6.11 41.13 -19.87
C LEU A 286 -6.90 39.81 -19.77
N ALA A 287 -6.24 38.66 -19.66
CA ALA A 287 -6.90 37.37 -19.50
C ALA A 287 -7.68 37.28 -18.18
N ILE A 288 -7.15 37.82 -17.07
CA ILE A 288 -7.83 37.82 -15.77
C ILE A 288 -9.04 38.76 -15.79
N VAL A 289 -8.89 39.97 -16.35
CA VAL A 289 -9.97 40.97 -16.38
C VAL A 289 -11.13 40.56 -17.30
N LEU A 290 -10.86 39.83 -18.38
CA LEU A 290 -11.88 39.39 -19.34
C LEU A 290 -12.58 38.07 -18.95
N TYR A 291 -12.19 37.40 -17.86
CA TYR A 291 -12.74 36.11 -17.43
C TYR A 291 -13.84 36.31 -16.37
N ASN A 292 -15.12 36.37 -16.79
CA ASN A 292 -16.27 36.51 -15.89
C ASN A 292 -16.83 35.11 -15.51
N PRO A 293 -16.73 34.67 -14.24
CA PRO A 293 -17.11 33.30 -13.83
C PRO A 293 -18.62 33.11 -13.60
N ASN A 294 -19.42 34.18 -13.60
CA ASN A 294 -20.86 34.11 -13.34
C ASN A 294 -21.65 33.75 -14.61
N LYS A 295 -22.67 32.90 -14.46
CA LYS A 295 -23.57 32.54 -15.57
C LYS A 295 -24.93 33.18 -15.40
N ASN A 296 -25.40 33.82 -16.46
CA ASN A 296 -26.74 34.39 -16.52
C ASN A 296 -27.63 33.51 -17.38
N PHE A 297 -28.76 33.07 -16.83
CA PHE A 297 -29.76 32.28 -17.51
C PHE A 297 -31.08 33.04 -17.56
N ASP A 298 -31.84 32.84 -18.64
CA ASP A 298 -33.25 33.23 -18.70
C ASP A 298 -34.10 31.98 -18.46
N ILE A 299 -34.75 31.94 -17.30
CA ILE A 299 -35.60 30.82 -16.87
C ILE A 299 -37.01 31.37 -16.70
N ASN A 300 -37.92 30.97 -17.59
CA ASN A 300 -39.33 31.39 -17.57
C ASN A 300 -39.52 32.92 -17.55
N GLY A 301 -38.65 33.68 -18.23
CA GLY A 301 -38.71 35.15 -18.31
C GLY A 301 -38.05 35.87 -17.13
N GLN A 302 -37.45 35.15 -16.19
CA GLN A 302 -36.65 35.71 -15.10
C GLN A 302 -35.16 35.53 -15.38
N LYS A 303 -34.41 36.63 -15.24
CA LYS A 303 -32.94 36.60 -15.28
C LYS A 303 -32.43 36.02 -13.97
N VAL A 304 -31.81 34.85 -14.05
CA VAL A 304 -31.21 34.16 -12.91
C VAL A 304 -29.70 34.19 -13.07
N GLU A 305 -29.02 34.77 -12.09
CA GLU A 305 -27.56 34.72 -11.98
C GLU A 305 -27.15 33.52 -11.12
N LEU A 306 -26.23 32.71 -11.65
CA LEU A 306 -25.57 31.61 -10.96
C LEU A 306 -24.11 32.00 -10.71
N VAL A 307 -23.76 32.20 -9.44
CA VAL A 307 -22.41 32.56 -9.01
C VAL A 307 -21.56 31.30 -8.87
N CYS A 308 -20.41 31.28 -9.54
CA CYS A 308 -19.56 30.10 -9.58
C CYS A 308 -18.17 30.44 -9.05
N GLN A 309 -17.80 29.92 -7.89
CA GLN A 309 -16.43 30.10 -7.41
C GLN A 309 -15.45 29.24 -8.22
N ASN A 310 -14.24 29.74 -8.43
CA ASN A 310 -13.09 28.97 -8.96
C ASN A 310 -13.37 28.14 -10.23
N ASN A 311 -14.14 28.67 -11.18
CA ASN A 311 -14.50 28.04 -12.46
C ASN A 311 -15.32 26.75 -12.36
N VAL A 312 -15.95 26.51 -11.22
CA VAL A 312 -16.69 25.26 -10.96
C VAL A 312 -17.81 25.01 -11.97
N CYS A 313 -18.51 26.05 -12.44
CA CYS A 313 -19.55 25.89 -13.47
C CYS A 313 -19.00 25.48 -14.83
N THR A 314 -17.86 26.05 -15.24
CA THR A 314 -17.19 25.65 -16.49
C THR A 314 -16.69 24.21 -16.40
N SER A 315 -16.14 23.81 -15.25
CA SER A 315 -15.77 22.42 -15.01
C SER A 315 -16.98 21.50 -15.03
N LEU A 316 -18.10 21.88 -14.43
CA LEU A 316 -19.32 21.08 -14.41
C LEU A 316 -19.90 20.87 -15.81
N ASP A 317 -19.94 21.90 -16.65
CA ASP A 317 -20.41 21.79 -18.04
C ASP A 317 -19.41 21.05 -18.94
N ASN A 318 -18.11 21.13 -18.66
CA ASN A 318 -17.09 20.37 -19.38
C ASN A 318 -17.08 18.89 -18.98
N TYR A 319 -17.52 18.57 -17.75
CA TYR A 319 -17.57 17.20 -17.29
C TYR A 319 -18.73 16.40 -17.85
N GLY A 320 -19.78 17.03 -18.39
CA GLY A 320 -20.97 16.30 -18.86
C GLY A 320 -21.95 17.12 -19.69
N ASP A 321 -23.25 16.96 -19.41
CA ASP A 321 -24.34 17.69 -20.07
C ASP A 321 -24.19 19.22 -19.89
N LYS A 322 -24.14 19.96 -21.01
CA LYS A 322 -24.06 21.43 -21.03
C LYS A 322 -25.23 22.12 -20.34
N ASN A 323 -26.31 21.40 -20.06
CA ASN A 323 -27.47 21.90 -19.34
C ASN A 323 -27.39 21.68 -17.82
N ALA A 324 -26.37 21.03 -17.27
CA ALA A 324 -26.28 20.75 -15.84
C ALA A 324 -26.35 22.03 -14.98
N THR A 325 -25.60 23.07 -15.36
CA THR A 325 -25.64 24.37 -14.66
C THR A 325 -26.98 25.08 -14.79
N ARG A 326 -27.65 24.93 -15.93
CA ARG A 326 -29.02 25.44 -16.16
C ARG A 326 -30.04 24.71 -15.30
N LEU A 327 -30.01 23.38 -15.24
CA LEU A 327 -30.89 22.57 -14.40
C LEU A 327 -30.73 22.92 -12.92
N LEU A 328 -29.51 23.18 -12.46
CA LEU A 328 -29.26 23.66 -11.10
C LEU A 328 -29.92 25.02 -10.84
N ALA A 329 -29.79 25.96 -11.79
CA ALA A 329 -30.46 27.25 -11.68
C ALA A 329 -32.01 27.12 -11.70
N GLU A 330 -32.54 26.17 -12.48
CA GLU A 330 -33.98 25.86 -12.58
C GLU A 330 -34.55 25.27 -11.28
N ILE A 331 -33.80 24.40 -10.58
CA ILE A 331 -34.23 23.88 -9.27
C ILE A 331 -34.09 24.91 -8.13
N GLY A 332 -33.47 26.06 -8.38
CA GLY A 332 -33.36 27.16 -7.41
C GLY A 332 -31.96 27.41 -6.83
N VAL A 333 -30.91 26.76 -7.36
CA VAL A 333 -29.53 27.05 -6.94
C VAL A 333 -29.09 28.42 -7.47
N ARG A 334 -28.36 29.18 -6.64
CA ARG A 334 -27.82 30.51 -6.97
C ARG A 334 -26.31 30.61 -6.81
N LYS A 335 -25.68 29.69 -6.08
CA LYS A 335 -24.21 29.63 -5.95
C LYS A 335 -23.71 28.19 -5.92
N ILE A 336 -22.54 27.97 -6.52
CA ILE A 336 -21.81 26.70 -6.48
C ILE A 336 -20.36 26.97 -6.08
N ASP A 337 -19.91 26.33 -5.00
CA ASP A 337 -18.56 26.56 -4.47
C ASP A 337 -17.58 25.46 -4.84
N LYS A 338 -18.02 24.20 -4.82
CA LYS A 338 -17.14 23.06 -5.00
C LYS A 338 -17.87 21.92 -5.69
N ILE A 339 -17.15 21.22 -6.54
CA ILE A 339 -17.58 19.95 -7.13
C ILE A 339 -16.53 18.86 -6.88
N GLU A 340 -17.01 17.65 -6.63
CA GLU A 340 -16.22 16.44 -6.47
C GLU A 340 -16.74 15.37 -7.43
N LYS A 341 -15.83 14.83 -8.25
CA LYS A 341 -16.17 13.87 -9.30
C LYS A 341 -16.05 12.43 -8.78
N SER A 342 -17.06 11.62 -9.05
CA SER A 342 -17.03 10.16 -8.92
C SER A 342 -17.22 9.49 -10.29
N THR A 343 -17.32 8.16 -10.35
CA THR A 343 -17.37 7.37 -11.61
C THR A 343 -18.60 7.65 -12.49
N SER A 344 -19.76 7.93 -11.90
CA SER A 344 -21.01 8.26 -12.62
C SER A 344 -21.78 9.45 -12.05
N ASN A 345 -21.26 10.04 -10.97
CA ASN A 345 -21.94 11.09 -10.21
C ASN A 345 -20.97 12.25 -9.91
N VAL A 346 -21.52 13.45 -9.76
CA VAL A 346 -20.80 14.64 -9.28
C VAL A 346 -21.47 15.12 -7.99
N ILE A 347 -20.70 15.27 -6.92
CA ILE A 347 -21.18 15.87 -5.67
C ILE A 347 -20.86 17.35 -5.72
N ALA A 348 -21.85 18.21 -5.50
CA ALA A 348 -21.69 19.65 -5.51
C ALA A 348 -22.17 20.28 -4.20
N ASN A 349 -21.39 21.24 -3.69
CA ASN A 349 -21.85 22.11 -2.61
C ASN A 349 -22.56 23.31 -3.23
N VAL A 350 -23.87 23.41 -2.98
CA VAL A 350 -24.75 24.39 -3.62
C VAL A 350 -25.53 25.20 -2.59
N TYR A 351 -25.94 26.40 -2.98
CA TYR A 351 -26.66 27.33 -2.11
C TYR A 351 -27.86 27.92 -2.85
N ASP A 352 -28.95 28.14 -2.12
CA ASP A 352 -30.16 28.84 -2.56
C ASP A 352 -29.95 30.36 -2.66
N ASN A 353 -28.98 30.90 -1.92
CA ASN A 353 -28.58 32.31 -1.96
C ASN A 353 -27.06 32.46 -2.14
N SER A 354 -26.64 33.48 -2.90
CA SER A 354 -25.23 33.76 -3.18
C SER A 354 -24.44 34.21 -1.94
N THR A 355 -25.11 34.75 -0.92
CA THR A 355 -24.50 35.17 0.35
C THR A 355 -24.57 34.11 1.45
N SER A 356 -25.18 32.95 1.19
CA SER A 356 -25.27 31.88 2.20
C SER A 356 -23.91 31.20 2.43
N GLU A 357 -23.67 30.88 3.70
CA GLU A 357 -22.51 30.10 4.17
C GLU A 357 -22.88 28.63 4.45
N GLU A 358 -24.17 28.33 4.65
CA GLU A 358 -24.66 26.97 4.87
C GLU A 358 -25.12 26.36 3.53
N GLY A 359 -24.25 25.54 2.96
CA GLY A 359 -24.47 24.88 1.68
C GLY A 359 -25.11 23.51 1.82
N VAL A 360 -25.98 23.16 0.87
CA VAL A 360 -26.54 21.81 0.74
C VAL A 360 -25.64 21.00 -0.19
N LYS A 361 -25.29 19.78 0.22
CA LYS A 361 -24.53 18.86 -0.62
C LYS A 361 -25.47 18.05 -1.50
N ILE A 362 -25.44 18.29 -2.80
CA ILE A 362 -26.25 17.55 -3.78
C ILE A 362 -25.38 16.55 -4.56
N SER A 363 -26.00 15.46 -5.00
CA SER A 363 -25.46 14.49 -5.94
C SER A 363 -26.17 14.64 -7.28
N ILE A 364 -25.41 14.95 -8.32
CA ILE A 364 -25.83 14.99 -9.73
C ILE A 364 -25.46 13.65 -10.35
N GLN A 365 -26.45 12.85 -10.72
CA GLN A 365 -26.27 11.54 -11.35
C GLN A 365 -26.46 11.67 -12.84
N TYR A 366 -25.65 10.94 -13.60
CA TYR A 366 -25.66 10.94 -15.05
C TYR A 366 -26.05 9.57 -15.61
N ALA A 367 -26.51 9.55 -16.86
CA ALA A 367 -26.98 8.34 -17.53
C ALA A 367 -25.88 7.29 -17.75
N ASP A 368 -24.63 7.73 -17.89
CA ASP A 368 -23.47 6.89 -18.14
C ASP A 368 -22.22 7.44 -17.46
N SER A 369 -21.12 6.67 -17.49
CA SER A 369 -19.80 7.09 -17.00
C SER A 369 -19.13 8.18 -17.85
N ASN A 370 -19.73 8.54 -18.98
CA ASN A 370 -19.29 9.65 -19.84
C ASN A 370 -20.05 10.95 -19.52
N PHE A 371 -20.88 10.94 -18.46
CA PHE A 371 -21.61 12.10 -17.95
C PHE A 371 -22.51 12.76 -19.02
N SER A 372 -23.00 11.98 -19.98
CA SER A 372 -23.63 12.50 -21.19
C SER A 372 -24.94 13.26 -20.94
N LYS A 373 -25.71 12.86 -19.93
CA LYS A 373 -27.02 13.44 -19.59
C LYS A 373 -27.30 13.35 -18.10
N VAL A 374 -27.73 14.46 -17.48
CA VAL A 374 -28.19 14.45 -16.08
C VAL A 374 -29.52 13.67 -15.98
N THR A 375 -29.54 12.64 -15.15
CA THR A 375 -30.74 11.80 -14.92
C THR A 375 -31.40 12.08 -13.58
N LYS A 376 -30.63 12.49 -12.56
CA LYS A 376 -31.17 12.74 -11.22
C LYS A 376 -30.30 13.75 -10.46
N ILE A 377 -30.93 14.68 -9.74
CA ILE A 377 -30.27 15.53 -8.76
C ILE A 377 -30.98 15.29 -7.43
N ALA A 378 -30.22 14.86 -6.42
CA ALA A 378 -30.74 14.53 -5.10
C ALA A 378 -29.80 15.01 -3.99
N SER A 379 -30.28 15.06 -2.74
CA SER A 379 -29.37 15.27 -1.61
C SER A 379 -28.37 14.13 -1.51
N SER A 380 -27.10 14.45 -1.33
CA SER A 380 -26.04 13.46 -1.09
C SER A 380 -26.12 12.85 0.30
N GLU A 381 -26.79 13.54 1.23
CA GLU A 381 -26.93 13.12 2.63
C GLU A 381 -28.23 12.32 2.86
N ALA A 382 -29.26 12.57 2.04
CA ALA A 382 -30.53 11.87 2.07
C ALA A 382 -31.00 11.58 0.63
N GLY A 383 -30.58 10.46 0.04
CA GLY A 383 -30.84 10.13 -1.38
C GLY A 383 -32.32 9.97 -1.78
N ALA A 384 -33.22 9.91 -0.80
CA ALA A 384 -34.67 9.95 -0.98
C ALA A 384 -35.20 11.36 -1.28
N VAL A 385 -34.46 12.41 -0.91
CA VAL A 385 -34.77 13.81 -1.21
C VAL A 385 -34.27 14.14 -2.62
N VAL A 386 -35.18 14.13 -3.59
CA VAL A 386 -34.87 14.33 -5.01
C VAL A 386 -35.35 15.70 -5.49
N TYR A 387 -34.45 16.49 -6.06
CA TYR A 387 -34.73 17.85 -6.58
C TYR A 387 -34.99 17.86 -8.09
N TYR A 388 -34.45 16.88 -8.81
CA TYR A 388 -34.70 16.68 -10.23
C TYR A 388 -34.59 15.20 -10.58
N SER A 389 -35.42 14.72 -11.50
CA SER A 389 -35.32 13.38 -12.06
C SER A 389 -35.86 13.37 -13.48
N SER A 390 -35.19 12.63 -14.37
CA SER A 390 -35.69 12.34 -15.72
C SER A 390 -36.81 11.28 -15.71
N ASP A 391 -36.92 10.52 -14.61
CA ASP A 391 -38.03 9.59 -14.40
C ASP A 391 -39.27 10.34 -13.91
N LYS A 392 -40.36 10.26 -14.68
CA LYS A 392 -41.64 10.92 -14.38
C LYS A 392 -42.34 10.35 -13.15
N ALA A 393 -42.00 9.13 -12.73
CA ALA A 393 -42.54 8.51 -11.53
C ALA A 393 -41.84 8.97 -10.24
N ALA A 394 -40.70 9.67 -10.35
CA ALA A 394 -39.95 10.12 -9.18
C ALA A 394 -40.69 11.25 -8.45
N GLN A 395 -40.81 11.13 -7.13
CA GLN A 395 -41.33 12.21 -6.29
C GLN A 395 -40.25 13.29 -6.13
N ILE A 396 -40.51 14.47 -6.69
CA ILE A 396 -39.61 15.62 -6.62
C ILE A 396 -40.04 16.56 -5.50
N VAL A 397 -39.06 17.09 -4.75
CA VAL A 397 -39.25 18.09 -3.71
C VAL A 397 -38.50 19.38 -4.05
N PRO A 398 -38.99 20.56 -3.63
CA PRO A 398 -38.34 21.83 -3.93
C PRO A 398 -37.01 21.96 -3.18
N PHE A 399 -35.99 22.54 -3.81
CA PHE A 399 -34.73 22.86 -3.13
C PHE A 399 -34.89 24.10 -2.22
N PRO A 400 -34.25 24.18 -1.03
CA PRO A 400 -33.32 23.21 -0.43
C PRO A 400 -33.94 22.08 0.40
N SER A 401 -35.21 22.18 0.83
CA SER A 401 -35.94 21.18 1.65
C SER A 401 -35.12 20.59 2.83
N LEU A 402 -34.48 21.43 3.63
CA LEU A 402 -33.62 21.02 4.75
C LEU A 402 -34.35 20.16 5.81
N ASP A 403 -35.60 20.48 6.11
CA ASP A 403 -36.40 19.73 7.09
C ASP A 403 -36.60 18.27 6.65
N LYS A 404 -36.86 18.05 5.36
CA LYS A 404 -37.01 16.70 4.79
C LYS A 404 -35.71 15.92 4.76
N ILE A 405 -34.57 16.59 4.52
CA ILE A 405 -33.25 15.96 4.62
C ILE A 405 -33.02 15.45 6.04
N THR A 406 -33.35 16.27 7.04
CA THR A 406 -33.16 15.95 8.45
C THR A 406 -34.05 14.77 8.87
N GLU A 407 -35.32 14.79 8.47
CA GLU A 407 -36.28 13.71 8.75
C GLU A 407 -35.84 12.38 8.14
N GLU A 408 -35.46 12.36 6.85
CA GLU A 408 -35.05 11.14 6.15
C GLU A 408 -33.73 10.59 6.67
N LYS A 409 -32.80 11.46 7.09
CA LYS A 409 -31.55 11.03 7.75
C LYS A 409 -31.83 10.33 9.08
N ALA A 410 -32.75 10.87 9.89
CA ALA A 410 -33.15 10.26 11.16
C ALA A 410 -33.81 8.89 10.95
N LYS A 411 -34.72 8.76 9.96
CA LYS A 411 -35.34 7.48 9.60
C LYS A 411 -34.31 6.43 9.18
N ALA A 412 -33.39 6.80 8.29
CA ALA A 412 -32.35 5.89 7.81
C ALA A 412 -31.40 5.43 8.93
N GLU A 413 -31.10 6.29 9.90
CA GLU A 413 -30.28 5.93 11.06
C GLU A 413 -31.02 4.98 12.02
N GLU A 414 -32.30 5.21 12.27
CA GLU A 414 -33.11 4.33 13.12
C GLU A 414 -33.26 2.93 12.51
N GLU A 415 -33.50 2.84 11.19
CA GLU A 415 -33.55 1.55 10.48
C GLU A 415 -32.23 0.80 10.54
N ARG A 416 -31.10 1.49 10.35
CA ARG A 416 -29.76 0.88 10.49
C ARG A 416 -29.52 0.35 11.89
N ARG A 417 -29.95 1.08 12.92
CA ARG A 417 -29.82 0.64 14.32
C ARG A 417 -30.65 -0.62 14.58
N LYS A 418 -31.90 -0.67 14.08
CA LYS A 418 -32.77 -1.86 14.19
C LYS A 418 -32.19 -3.06 13.46
N ALA A 419 -31.66 -2.87 12.25
CA ALA A 419 -31.01 -3.92 11.47
C ALA A 419 -29.76 -4.48 12.18
N ALA A 420 -28.91 -3.60 12.72
CA ALA A 420 -27.70 -4.00 13.46
C ALA A 420 -28.04 -4.78 14.75
N GLU A 421 -29.09 -4.36 15.48
CA GLU A 421 -29.54 -5.07 16.68
C GLU A 421 -30.09 -6.46 16.34
N GLU A 422 -30.86 -6.60 15.25
CA GLU A 422 -31.38 -7.89 14.81
C GLU A 422 -30.25 -8.83 14.34
N GLU A 423 -29.25 -8.30 13.62
CA GLU A 423 -28.09 -9.07 13.20
C GLU A 423 -27.25 -9.54 14.40
N ALA A 424 -27.02 -8.68 15.41
CA ALA A 424 -26.33 -9.06 16.64
C ALA A 424 -27.07 -10.17 17.40
N LYS A 425 -28.41 -10.11 17.47
CA LYS A 425 -29.23 -11.17 18.07
C LYS A 425 -29.13 -12.49 17.32
N ARG A 426 -29.09 -12.45 15.98
CA ARG A 426 -28.90 -13.66 15.14
C ARG A 426 -27.52 -14.28 15.34
N GLN A 427 -26.47 -13.46 15.37
CA GLN A 427 -25.10 -13.93 15.62
C GLN A 427 -24.97 -14.57 17.01
N ALA A 428 -25.52 -13.94 18.05
CA ALA A 428 -25.51 -14.49 19.41
C ALA A 428 -26.28 -15.82 19.51
N ALA A 429 -27.43 -15.95 18.83
CA ALA A 429 -28.20 -17.18 18.79
C ALA A 429 -27.48 -18.31 18.03
N GLU A 430 -26.77 -17.97 16.94
CA GLU A 430 -25.98 -18.93 16.17
C GLU A 430 -24.75 -19.42 16.97
N GLU A 431 -24.05 -18.51 17.65
CA GLU A 431 -22.93 -18.86 18.53
C GLU A 431 -23.39 -19.77 19.69
N ALA A 432 -24.52 -19.45 20.33
CA ALA A 432 -25.09 -20.29 21.38
C ALA A 432 -25.47 -21.70 20.86
N ARG A 433 -26.01 -21.79 19.65
CA ARG A 433 -26.33 -23.08 19.01
C ARG A 433 -25.06 -23.89 18.72
N LEU A 434 -24.03 -23.25 18.19
CA LEU A 434 -22.74 -23.90 17.91
C LEU A 434 -22.07 -24.38 19.20
N LYS A 435 -22.16 -23.62 20.28
CA LYS A 435 -21.65 -24.03 21.60
C LYS A 435 -22.39 -25.26 22.13
N ALA A 436 -23.72 -25.26 22.08
CA ALA A 436 -24.53 -26.40 22.50
C ALA A 436 -24.24 -27.66 21.65
N GLU A 437 -24.02 -27.51 20.34
CA GLU A 437 -23.67 -28.62 19.45
C GLU A 437 -22.27 -29.18 19.76
N ARG A 438 -21.29 -28.31 20.04
CA ARG A 438 -19.94 -28.73 20.46
C ARG A 438 -19.97 -29.48 21.80
N GLU A 439 -20.74 -28.99 22.77
CA GLU A 439 -20.92 -29.64 24.07
C GLU A 439 -21.61 -31.01 23.92
N ALA A 440 -22.64 -31.11 23.07
CA ALA A 440 -23.30 -32.39 22.77
C ALA A 440 -22.36 -33.39 22.10
N LYS A 441 -21.52 -32.93 21.15
CA LYS A 441 -20.52 -33.78 20.48
C LYS A 441 -19.43 -34.24 21.44
N ALA A 442 -18.93 -33.36 22.32
CA ALA A 442 -17.96 -33.72 23.35
C ALA A 442 -18.55 -34.76 24.33
N ALA A 443 -19.82 -34.62 24.72
CA ALA A 443 -20.52 -35.59 25.55
C ALA A 443 -20.76 -36.94 24.84
N GLU A 444 -20.99 -36.93 23.52
CA GLU A 444 -21.11 -38.15 22.71
C GLU A 444 -19.76 -38.87 22.58
N ASP A 445 -18.68 -38.14 22.32
CA ASP A 445 -17.33 -38.69 22.18
C ASP A 445 -16.82 -39.29 23.49
N ALA A 446 -17.16 -38.71 24.65
CA ALA A 446 -16.83 -39.24 25.97
C ALA A 446 -17.41 -40.63 26.27
N ARG A 447 -18.47 -41.07 25.55
CA ARG A 447 -19.09 -42.39 25.74
C ARG A 447 -18.28 -43.55 25.18
N TYR A 448 -17.30 -43.27 24.32
CA TYR A 448 -16.45 -44.30 23.71
C TYR A 448 -15.09 -44.37 24.44
N PRO A 449 -14.45 -45.54 24.52
CA PRO A 449 -13.03 -45.65 24.83
C PRO A 449 -12.20 -44.79 23.87
N SER A 450 -11.12 -44.17 24.36
CA SER A 450 -10.19 -43.48 23.46
C SER A 450 -9.47 -44.48 22.55
N GLU A 451 -9.01 -44.04 21.37
CA GLU A 451 -8.24 -44.89 20.47
C GLU A 451 -6.97 -45.44 21.14
N VAL A 452 -6.27 -44.59 21.88
CA VAL A 452 -5.07 -44.98 22.64
C VAL A 452 -5.39 -46.00 23.72
N GLY A 453 -6.42 -45.76 24.54
CA GLY A 453 -6.81 -46.71 25.59
C GLY A 453 -7.35 -48.03 25.05
N THR A 454 -8.02 -47.99 23.90
CA THR A 454 -8.48 -49.20 23.18
C THR A 454 -7.29 -50.06 22.78
N ARG A 455 -6.26 -49.45 22.17
CA ARG A 455 -5.05 -50.15 21.76
C ARG A 455 -4.33 -50.79 22.95
N GLU A 456 -4.09 -50.03 24.01
CA GLU A 456 -3.39 -50.52 25.21
C GLU A 456 -4.09 -51.74 25.83
N VAL A 457 -5.42 -51.68 25.96
CA VAL A 457 -6.21 -52.75 26.57
C VAL A 457 -6.27 -53.99 25.67
N CYS A 458 -6.39 -53.81 24.36
CA CYS A 458 -6.34 -54.91 23.39
C CYS A 458 -4.96 -55.57 23.33
N ASP A 459 -3.89 -54.79 23.35
CA ASP A 459 -2.52 -55.28 23.39
C ASP A 459 -2.30 -56.09 24.67
N GLN A 460 -2.73 -55.59 25.84
CA GLN A 460 -2.63 -56.32 27.11
C GLN A 460 -3.42 -57.64 27.09
N ALA A 461 -4.65 -57.64 26.55
CA ALA A 461 -5.48 -58.83 26.47
C ALA A 461 -4.89 -59.88 25.52
N PHE A 462 -4.32 -59.46 24.40
CA PHE A 462 -3.60 -60.34 23.48
C PHE A 462 -2.42 -61.03 24.19
N HIS A 463 -1.56 -60.26 24.87
CA HIS A 463 -0.41 -60.79 25.61
C HIS A 463 -0.80 -61.71 26.77
N LYS A 464 -1.97 -61.49 27.39
CA LYS A 464 -2.49 -62.37 28.44
C LYS A 464 -3.00 -63.70 27.89
N MET A 465 -3.66 -63.68 26.72
CA MET A 465 -4.17 -64.88 26.07
C MET A 465 -3.04 -65.75 25.48
N TYR A 466 -1.95 -65.11 25.06
CA TYR A 466 -0.74 -65.75 24.54
C TYR A 466 0.48 -65.45 25.44
N PRO A 467 0.53 -66.02 26.66
CA PRO A 467 1.56 -65.70 27.64
C PRO A 467 2.94 -66.26 27.24
N TYR A 468 3.99 -65.49 27.52
CA TYR A 468 5.38 -65.85 27.21
C TYR A 468 5.92 -66.97 28.10
N ARG A 469 5.61 -68.24 27.81
CA ARG A 469 6.45 -69.40 28.16
C ARG A 469 6.32 -70.50 27.12
N GLY A 470 7.19 -70.45 26.12
CA GLY A 470 7.34 -71.50 25.09
C GLY A 470 6.81 -71.15 23.70
N SER A 471 5.87 -70.20 23.59
CA SER A 471 5.41 -69.63 22.31
C SER A 471 5.76 -68.14 22.31
N LYS A 472 6.68 -67.72 21.44
CA LYS A 472 7.07 -66.33 21.27
C LYS A 472 6.38 -65.82 20.03
N VAL A 473 5.81 -64.62 20.04
CA VAL A 473 5.58 -63.90 18.78
C VAL A 473 5.74 -62.41 18.90
N HIS A 474 6.28 -61.85 17.82
CA HIS A 474 6.95 -60.58 17.77
C HIS A 474 6.35 -59.71 16.66
N SER A 475 5.86 -58.54 17.09
CA SER A 475 5.42 -57.37 16.32
C SER A 475 3.97 -57.35 15.80
N ILE A 476 3.33 -56.22 16.12
CA ILE A 476 2.11 -55.70 15.51
C ILE A 476 2.56 -54.96 14.24
N LEU A 477 2.18 -55.46 13.07
CA LEU A 477 2.75 -55.01 11.79
C LEU A 477 2.02 -53.81 11.18
N GLY A 478 0.70 -53.68 11.42
CA GLY A 478 -0.09 -52.58 10.86
C GLY A 478 -1.55 -52.56 11.34
N VAL A 479 -2.11 -51.37 11.58
CA VAL A 479 -3.51 -51.17 11.98
C VAL A 479 -4.41 -51.13 10.75
N HIS A 480 -5.36 -52.07 10.68
CA HIS A 480 -6.38 -52.11 9.63
C HIS A 480 -7.54 -51.17 9.93
N VAL A 481 -8.04 -51.21 11.16
CA VAL A 481 -9.22 -50.43 11.58
C VAL A 481 -9.10 -50.09 13.05
N ILE A 482 -9.30 -48.80 13.38
CA ILE A 482 -9.69 -48.38 14.72
C ILE A 482 -10.95 -47.51 14.60
N GLY A 483 -12.03 -47.88 15.25
CA GLY A 483 -13.30 -47.15 15.07
C GLY A 483 -14.49 -47.70 15.84
N ARG A 484 -15.59 -46.95 15.83
CA ARG A 484 -16.82 -47.28 16.56
C ARG A 484 -17.52 -48.49 15.95
N SER A 485 -17.94 -49.43 16.80
CA SER A 485 -18.74 -50.60 16.38
C SER A 485 -19.91 -50.81 17.31
N GLY A 486 -20.99 -50.07 17.06
CA GLY A 486 -22.17 -50.05 17.93
C GLY A 486 -22.03 -49.10 19.12
N THR A 487 -22.93 -49.22 20.09
CA THR A 487 -23.05 -48.29 21.21
C THR A 487 -21.93 -48.51 22.24
N ASN A 488 -21.17 -47.45 22.56
CA ASN A 488 -20.08 -47.45 23.56
C ASN A 488 -18.94 -48.44 23.28
N LYS A 489 -18.80 -48.89 22.02
CA LYS A 489 -17.84 -49.91 21.63
C LYS A 489 -16.87 -49.40 20.57
N MET A 490 -15.60 -49.75 20.73
CA MET A 490 -14.53 -49.52 19.77
C MET A 490 -13.99 -50.87 19.30
N VAL A 491 -13.63 -50.94 18.02
CA VAL A 491 -12.97 -52.10 17.41
C VAL A 491 -11.57 -51.71 17.02
N TYR A 492 -10.63 -52.60 17.31
CA TYR A 492 -9.24 -52.53 16.93
C TYR A 492 -8.87 -53.77 16.13
N LYS A 493 -8.61 -53.60 14.84
CA LYS A 493 -8.14 -54.65 13.94
C LYS A 493 -6.72 -54.39 13.50
N VAL A 494 -5.85 -55.38 13.64
CA VAL A 494 -4.42 -55.20 13.43
C VAL A 494 -3.75 -56.51 12.98
N ASP A 495 -2.75 -56.40 12.12
CA ASP A 495 -1.91 -57.54 11.75
C ASP A 495 -1.00 -57.93 12.91
N VAL A 496 -1.00 -59.21 13.23
CA VAL A 496 -0.10 -59.80 14.21
C VAL A 496 0.61 -60.99 13.59
N THR A 497 1.88 -61.17 13.92
CA THR A 497 2.53 -62.46 13.68
C THR A 497 2.18 -63.37 14.86
N VAL A 498 1.89 -64.66 14.60
CA VAL A 498 1.82 -65.71 15.62
C VAL A 498 2.86 -66.83 15.36
N GLN A 499 3.60 -67.27 16.37
CA GLN A 499 4.64 -68.30 16.30
C GLN A 499 4.38 -69.38 17.34
N ASN A 500 4.47 -70.63 16.88
CA ASN A 500 4.15 -71.80 17.68
C ASN A 500 5.33 -72.23 18.55
N ALA A 501 5.10 -73.23 19.41
CA ALA A 501 6.10 -73.77 20.34
C ALA A 501 7.35 -74.39 19.67
N PHE A 502 7.31 -74.60 18.35
CA PHE A 502 8.39 -75.17 17.55
C PHE A 502 9.15 -74.11 16.72
N GLY A 503 8.82 -72.83 16.88
CA GLY A 503 9.50 -71.72 16.20
C GLY A 503 8.97 -71.40 14.80
N ALA A 504 7.90 -72.03 14.32
CA ALA A 504 7.28 -71.68 13.05
C ALA A 504 6.37 -70.45 13.20
N GLU A 505 6.52 -69.47 12.30
CA GLU A 505 5.77 -68.21 12.29
C GLU A 505 4.66 -68.23 11.22
N TYR A 506 3.52 -67.62 11.53
CA TYR A 506 2.43 -67.34 10.59
C TYR A 506 1.84 -65.95 10.85
N GLY A 507 1.37 -65.27 9.81
CA GLY A 507 0.61 -64.02 9.96
C GLY A 507 -0.85 -64.30 10.29
N ALA A 508 -1.45 -63.49 11.16
CA ALA A 508 -2.86 -63.51 11.51
C ALA A 508 -3.39 -62.08 11.67
N VAL A 509 -4.71 -61.91 11.58
CA VAL A 509 -5.36 -60.63 11.87
C VAL A 509 -6.05 -60.72 13.23
N MET A 510 -5.62 -59.88 14.17
CA MET A 510 -6.30 -59.73 15.46
C MET A 510 -7.42 -58.71 15.33
N GLU A 511 -8.62 -59.10 15.74
CA GLU A 511 -9.76 -58.21 15.96
C GLU A 511 -10.13 -58.21 17.44
N CYS A 512 -10.00 -57.04 18.07
CA CYS A 512 -10.33 -56.81 19.46
C CYS A 512 -11.46 -55.78 19.57
N VAL A 513 -12.50 -56.09 20.32
CA VAL A 513 -13.63 -55.20 20.59
C VAL A 513 -13.60 -54.81 22.05
N VAL A 514 -13.64 -53.52 22.33
CA VAL A 514 -13.66 -52.98 23.69
C VAL A 514 -14.90 -52.13 23.93
N SER A 515 -15.41 -52.17 25.16
CA SER A 515 -16.51 -51.34 25.61
C SER A 515 -16.10 -50.48 26.81
N ARG A 516 -16.79 -49.35 26.99
CA ARG A 516 -16.71 -48.53 28.20
C ARG A 516 -17.96 -48.74 29.04
N ASP A 517 -17.78 -49.12 30.30
CA ASP A 517 -18.89 -49.22 31.24
C ASP A 517 -19.46 -47.83 31.53
N ALA A 518 -20.79 -47.69 31.39
CA ALA A 518 -21.46 -46.43 31.64
C ALA A 518 -21.25 -45.97 33.09
N GLY A 519 -20.62 -44.81 33.28
CA GLY A 519 -20.35 -44.22 34.60
C GLY A 519 -19.01 -44.61 35.23
N SER A 520 -18.15 -45.36 34.54
CA SER A 520 -16.78 -45.63 35.00
C SER A 520 -15.74 -45.38 33.91
N ASN A 521 -14.48 -45.17 34.31
CA ASN A 521 -13.34 -45.11 33.37
C ASN A 521 -12.79 -46.50 33.02
N ILE A 522 -13.51 -47.57 33.36
CA ILE A 522 -13.06 -48.94 33.13
C ILE A 522 -13.39 -49.32 31.69
N ILE A 523 -12.36 -49.67 30.93
CA ILE A 523 -12.44 -50.22 29.58
C ILE A 523 -12.36 -51.74 29.69
N ARG A 524 -13.28 -52.45 29.03
CA ARG A 524 -13.33 -53.92 29.04
C ARG A 524 -13.16 -54.46 27.63
N VAL A 525 -12.45 -55.59 27.50
CA VAL A 525 -12.41 -56.34 26.24
C VAL A 525 -13.65 -57.23 26.17
N ASP A 526 -14.52 -56.94 25.20
CA ASP A 526 -15.73 -57.71 24.91
C ASP A 526 -15.40 -58.99 24.13
N SER A 527 -14.48 -58.88 23.15
CA SER A 527 -14.00 -60.02 22.37
C SER A 527 -12.61 -59.76 21.82
N LEU A 528 -11.85 -60.84 21.64
CA LEU A 528 -10.58 -60.84 20.93
C LEU A 528 -10.49 -62.12 20.09
N ILE A 529 -10.39 -61.96 18.78
CA ILE A 529 -10.42 -63.05 17.79
C ILE A 529 -9.20 -62.91 16.87
N LEU A 530 -8.60 -64.04 16.49
CA LEU A 530 -7.53 -64.10 15.50
C LEU A 530 -8.04 -64.85 14.26
N TYR A 531 -7.83 -64.26 13.09
CA TYR A 531 -8.20 -64.80 11.79
C TYR A 531 -6.99 -65.15 10.95
#